data_AF-A0A7K9AKX2-F1
#
_entry.id   AF-A0A7K9AKX2-F1
#
_cell.length_a   1.000
_cell.length_b   1.000
_cell.length_c   1.000
_cell.angle_alpha   90.00
_cell.angle_beta   90.00
_cell.angle_gamma   90.00
#
_symmetry.space_group_name_H-M   'P 1'
#
loop_
_entity.id
_entity.type
_entity.pdbx_description
1 polymer ?
#
loop_
_entity_poly.entity_id
_entity_poly.type
_entity_poly.pdbx_seq_one_letter_code
_entity_poly.pdbx_strand_id
1 'polypeptide(L)'
;GVQDPQHEKIITVTTNGSIHSPKFPHTYPRNTVLVWRLVAVDENVWIQLTFDERFGLEDPEDDICKYDFVEVEEPSDGTVLGRWCGSSSVPSRQISKGNQIRIRFVSDEYFPSEPGFCIHYTLLVPHHTEAPSPSLLPPSALPLDVLNNAVAGFSTVEELIRYLEPDRWQLDLEDLYRPTWQLLGKAYIHGRKSRVVDLNLLKEEVRLYSCTPRNFSVSLREELKRTDTIFWPLCLLVKRCGGNCACCHQSCNECQCVPTKVTKKYHEVLQLKPRIGVRGLHKSLTDVPLEHHEECDCVCKGNTEG
;
A
#
# COMPACT_ATOMS: atom_id res chain seq x y z
N GLY A 1 10.74 11.63 53.36
CA GLY A 1 11.80 10.64 53.54
C GLY A 1 12.28 10.26 52.17
N VAL A 2 13.56 10.47 51.89
CA VAL A 2 14.24 10.16 50.63
C VAL A 2 14.18 8.65 50.42
N GLN A 3 13.61 8.17 49.32
CA GLN A 3 13.74 6.77 48.90
C GLN A 3 14.75 6.69 47.75
N ASP A 4 15.74 5.83 47.99
CA ASP A 4 16.94 5.41 47.25
C ASP A 4 16.85 5.40 45.70
N PRO A 5 17.97 5.59 44.97
CA PRO A 5 17.96 5.63 43.51
C PRO A 5 17.59 4.25 42.97
N GLN A 6 16.51 4.18 42.21
CA GLN A 6 16.10 2.95 41.54
C GLN A 6 17.27 2.43 40.71
N HIS A 7 17.81 1.28 41.12
CA HIS A 7 19.05 0.72 40.59
C HIS A 7 18.88 0.40 39.10
N GLU A 8 19.47 1.24 38.26
CA GLU A 8 19.62 0.95 36.85
C GLU A 8 20.57 -0.24 36.67
N LYS A 9 20.07 -1.33 36.07
CA LYS A 9 20.87 -2.50 35.76
C LYS A 9 21.58 -2.30 34.42
N ILE A 10 22.89 -2.04 34.48
CA ILE A 10 23.72 -1.98 33.28
C ILE A 10 24.01 -3.40 32.80
N ILE A 11 23.75 -3.67 31.53
CA ILE A 11 24.05 -4.94 30.86
C ILE A 11 25.01 -4.65 29.72
N THR A 12 26.22 -5.18 29.82
CA THR A 12 27.19 -5.15 28.73
C THR A 12 26.76 -6.14 27.64
N VAL A 13 26.48 -5.64 26.44
CA VAL A 13 26.03 -6.44 25.30
C VAL A 13 27.23 -6.83 24.44
N THR A 14 27.56 -8.11 24.45
CA THR A 14 28.59 -8.71 23.58
C THR A 14 28.01 -9.72 22.59
N THR A 15 26.84 -10.28 22.89
CA THR A 15 26.10 -11.23 22.06
C THR A 15 24.60 -10.94 22.15
N ASN A 16 23.81 -11.58 21.29
CA ASN A 16 22.36 -11.51 21.35
C ASN A 16 21.85 -12.05 22.70
N GLY A 17 20.75 -11.49 23.17
CA GLY A 17 20.11 -11.90 24.42
C GLY A 17 18.70 -11.36 24.54
N SER A 18 18.12 -11.44 25.74
CA SER A 18 16.78 -10.93 25.99
C SER A 18 16.59 -10.35 27.39
N ILE A 19 15.60 -9.47 27.52
CA ILE A 19 15.10 -8.90 28.76
C ILE A 19 13.60 -9.16 28.79
N HIS A 20 13.07 -9.51 29.94
CA HIS A 20 11.67 -9.86 30.08
C HIS A 20 11.12 -9.34 31.40
N SER A 21 9.80 -9.13 31.44
CA SER A 21 9.10 -8.89 32.70
C SER A 21 9.29 -10.09 33.64
N PRO A 22 9.37 -9.88 34.96
CA PRO A 22 9.52 -10.99 35.88
C PRO A 22 8.38 -11.99 35.70
N LYS A 23 8.72 -13.28 35.65
CA LYS A 23 7.79 -14.40 35.44
C LYS A 23 7.19 -14.54 34.04
N PHE A 24 7.60 -13.75 33.04
CA PHE A 24 7.16 -13.94 31.64
C PHE A 24 7.26 -15.43 31.23
N PRO A 25 6.23 -16.03 30.58
CA PRO A 25 5.01 -15.41 30.04
C PRO A 25 3.82 -15.39 31.01
N HIS A 26 4.07 -15.45 32.32
CA HIS A 26 3.03 -15.32 33.35
C HIS A 26 2.94 -13.88 33.87
N THR A 27 1.90 -13.62 34.67
CA THR A 27 1.61 -12.33 35.30
C THR A 27 2.84 -11.71 35.97
N TYR A 28 3.17 -10.50 35.57
CA TYR A 28 4.25 -9.72 36.16
C TYR A 28 3.88 -9.20 37.56
N PRO A 29 4.85 -8.94 38.44
CA PRO A 29 4.59 -8.40 39.77
C PRO A 29 4.08 -6.96 39.70
N ARG A 30 3.20 -6.61 40.64
CA ARG A 30 2.73 -5.23 40.87
C ARG A 30 3.81 -4.37 41.51
N ASN A 31 3.60 -3.05 41.49
CA ASN A 31 4.43 -2.02 42.12
C ASN A 31 5.94 -2.22 41.84
N THR A 32 6.26 -2.43 40.57
CA THR A 32 7.59 -2.80 40.12
C THR A 32 8.11 -1.74 39.20
N VAL A 33 9.33 -1.27 39.45
CA VAL A 33 10.06 -0.44 38.50
C VAL A 33 11.40 -1.10 38.21
N LEU A 34 11.62 -1.44 36.95
CA LEU A 34 12.85 -2.05 36.47
C LEU A 34 13.43 -1.19 35.36
N VAL A 35 14.72 -0.89 35.49
CA VAL A 35 15.45 -0.08 34.52
C VAL A 35 16.66 -0.88 34.07
N TRP A 36 16.78 -1.09 32.77
CA TRP A 36 17.95 -1.70 32.15
C TRP A 36 18.62 -0.71 31.22
N ARG A 37 19.94 -0.63 31.29
CA ARG A 37 20.75 0.07 30.30
C ARG A 37 21.60 -0.95 29.58
N LEU A 38 21.29 -1.17 28.31
CA LEU A 38 22.13 -1.99 27.45
C LEU A 38 23.27 -1.12 26.93
N VAL A 39 24.51 -1.59 27.07
CA VAL A 39 25.72 -0.91 26.60
C VAL A 39 26.54 -1.90 25.78
N ALA A 40 26.64 -1.68 24.48
CA ALA A 40 27.52 -2.46 23.63
C ALA A 40 28.98 -2.05 23.85
N VAL A 41 29.89 -3.04 23.81
CA VAL A 41 31.32 -2.83 24.08
C VAL A 41 31.95 -1.91 23.04
N ASP A 42 31.57 -2.09 21.78
CA ASP A 42 32.07 -1.26 20.69
C ASP A 42 31.23 0.02 20.56
N GLU A 43 31.87 1.18 20.41
CA GLU A 43 31.16 2.45 20.23
C GLU A 43 30.51 2.57 18.84
N ASN A 44 31.01 1.79 17.89
CA ASN A 44 30.55 1.79 16.50
C ASN A 44 29.58 0.63 16.22
N VAL A 45 28.75 0.24 17.19
CA VAL A 45 27.64 -0.70 17.00
C VAL A 45 26.34 -0.14 17.56
N TRP A 46 25.23 -0.53 16.95
CA TRP A 46 23.88 -0.18 17.39
C TRP A 46 23.22 -1.39 18.04
N ILE A 47 22.23 -1.13 18.89
CA ILE A 47 21.46 -2.14 19.60
C ILE A 47 20.06 -2.15 19.02
N GLN A 48 19.65 -3.28 18.43
CA GLN A 48 18.29 -3.48 17.96
C GLN A 48 17.50 -4.28 19.00
N LEU A 49 16.32 -3.78 19.34
CA LEU A 49 15.32 -4.41 20.21
C LEU A 49 14.15 -4.95 19.38
N THR A 50 13.71 -6.17 19.68
CA THR A 50 12.56 -6.81 19.05
C THR A 50 11.67 -7.44 20.12
N PHE A 51 10.40 -7.04 20.15
CA PHE A 51 9.43 -7.53 21.12
C PHE A 51 8.91 -8.92 20.69
N ASP A 52 8.79 -9.83 21.65
CA ASP A 52 8.14 -11.14 21.47
C ASP A 52 6.65 -10.94 21.15
N GLU A 53 6.11 -11.78 20.26
CA GLU A 53 4.71 -11.68 19.80
C GLU A 53 3.69 -11.80 20.94
N ARG A 54 4.08 -12.46 22.05
CA ARG A 54 3.27 -12.57 23.26
C ARG A 54 3.46 -11.33 24.13
N PHE A 55 3.28 -10.14 23.58
CA PHE A 55 3.30 -8.90 24.36
C PHE A 55 1.91 -8.65 24.96
N GLY A 56 1.85 -8.37 26.26
CA GLY A 56 0.62 -7.94 26.92
C GLY A 56 0.88 -7.32 28.29
N LEU A 57 0.54 -6.05 28.42
CA LEU A 57 0.48 -5.30 29.68
C LEU A 57 -0.95 -4.81 29.91
N GLU A 58 -1.19 -4.08 31.00
CA GLU A 58 -2.48 -3.42 31.24
C GLU A 58 -2.87 -2.52 30.06
N ASP A 59 -4.16 -2.50 29.72
CA ASP A 59 -4.68 -1.72 28.61
C ASP A 59 -4.54 -0.20 28.85
N PRO A 60 -4.38 0.59 27.78
CA PRO A 60 -4.28 2.03 27.89
C PRO A 60 -5.59 2.67 28.39
N GLU A 61 -5.46 3.77 29.14
CA GLU A 61 -6.58 4.67 29.48
C GLU A 61 -6.49 5.90 28.56
N ASP A 62 -7.56 6.22 27.83
CA ASP A 62 -7.59 7.34 26.86
C ASP A 62 -6.44 7.28 25.83
N ASP A 63 -6.12 6.09 25.32
CA ASP A 63 -4.98 5.81 24.41
C ASP A 63 -3.59 6.13 25.02
N ILE A 64 -3.50 6.26 26.34
CA ILE A 64 -2.26 6.58 27.07
C ILE A 64 -1.88 5.43 28.00
N CYS A 65 -0.65 4.94 27.86
CA CYS A 65 -0.04 3.97 28.75
C CYS A 65 0.39 4.62 30.08
N LYS A 66 -0.60 4.80 30.96
CA LYS A 66 -0.49 5.57 32.20
C LYS A 66 -0.08 4.72 33.40
N TYR A 67 -0.59 3.49 33.48
CA TYR A 67 -0.45 2.61 34.63
C TYR A 67 0.75 1.68 34.45
N ASP A 68 0.57 0.58 33.70
CA ASP A 68 1.63 -0.37 33.37
C ASP A 68 2.19 -0.10 31.97
N PHE A 69 3.52 0.02 31.86
CA PHE A 69 4.15 0.26 30.56
C PHE A 69 5.61 -0.17 30.52
N VAL A 70 6.07 -0.42 29.29
CA VAL A 70 7.49 -0.46 28.95
C VAL A 70 7.84 0.72 28.06
N GLU A 71 8.92 1.40 28.40
CA GLU A 71 9.41 2.60 27.72
C GLU A 71 10.85 2.37 27.28
N VAL A 72 11.17 2.83 26.07
CA VAL A 72 12.51 2.75 25.51
C VAL A 72 12.99 4.16 25.22
N GLU A 73 14.20 4.48 25.65
CA GLU A 73 14.77 5.82 25.53
C GLU A 73 16.26 5.79 25.15
N GLU A 74 16.67 6.86 24.48
CA GLU A 74 18.06 7.16 24.14
C GLU A 74 18.77 7.76 25.36
N PRO A 75 19.74 7.07 25.97
CA PRO A 75 20.35 7.57 27.19
C PRO A 75 21.25 8.79 26.97
N SER A 76 21.67 9.04 25.73
CA SER A 76 22.54 10.17 25.36
C SER A 76 21.83 11.52 25.45
N ASP A 77 20.55 11.57 25.08
CA ASP A 77 19.77 12.80 24.97
C ASP A 77 18.41 12.74 25.72
N GLY A 78 18.05 11.60 26.28
CA GLY A 78 16.79 11.36 26.98
C GLY A 78 15.58 11.25 26.06
N THR A 79 15.79 11.11 24.74
CA THR A 79 14.68 10.97 23.78
C THR A 79 13.95 9.66 24.03
N VAL A 80 12.65 9.72 24.30
CA VAL A 80 11.79 8.54 24.37
C VAL A 80 11.51 8.07 22.94
N LEU A 81 11.98 6.86 22.59
CA LEU A 81 11.70 6.21 21.31
C LEU A 81 10.26 5.69 21.26
N GLY A 82 9.75 5.25 22.40
CA GLY A 82 8.33 4.94 22.56
C GLY A 82 7.99 4.40 23.94
N ARG A 83 6.69 4.29 24.18
CA ARG A 83 6.07 3.75 25.39
C ARG A 83 4.90 2.87 24.98
N TRP A 84 4.83 1.65 25.51
CA TRP A 84 3.88 0.63 25.10
C TRP A 84 3.22 -0.08 26.28
N CYS A 85 1.96 -0.45 26.09
CA CYS A 85 1.08 -1.17 27.01
C CYS A 85 -0.04 -1.87 26.22
N GLY A 86 -0.97 -2.54 26.90
CA GLY A 86 -2.04 -3.32 26.29
C GLY A 86 -1.57 -4.59 25.59
N SER A 87 -2.51 -5.28 24.93
CA SER A 87 -2.26 -6.54 24.21
C SER A 87 -2.79 -6.55 22.77
N SER A 88 -3.23 -5.40 22.25
CA SER A 88 -3.86 -5.29 20.92
C SER A 88 -2.87 -5.32 19.76
N SER A 89 -1.63 -4.86 19.97
CA SER A 89 -0.55 -4.91 18.98
C SER A 89 0.82 -5.04 19.64
N VAL A 90 1.74 -5.71 18.93
CA VAL A 90 3.12 -5.90 19.39
C VAL A 90 3.94 -4.66 19.01
N PRO A 91 4.76 -4.10 19.93
CA PRO A 91 5.59 -2.95 19.61
C PRO A 91 6.57 -3.22 18.46
N SER A 92 6.72 -2.24 17.57
CA SER A 92 7.66 -2.28 16.45
C SER A 92 9.11 -2.40 16.92
N ARG A 93 9.99 -2.93 16.08
CA ARG A 93 11.44 -3.00 16.38
C ARG A 93 12.01 -1.60 16.65
N GLN A 94 12.88 -1.50 17.65
CA GLN A 94 13.56 -0.25 18.02
C GLN A 94 15.06 -0.39 17.78
N ILE A 95 15.72 0.64 17.28
CA ILE A 95 17.17 0.65 17.04
C ILE A 95 17.75 1.87 17.73
N SER A 96 18.82 1.69 18.50
CA SER A 96 19.52 2.78 19.16
C SER A 96 20.30 3.66 18.17
N LYS A 97 20.46 4.94 18.49
CA LYS A 97 21.30 5.88 17.72
C LYS A 97 22.80 5.63 17.91
N GLY A 98 23.18 5.02 19.03
CA GLY A 98 24.58 4.71 19.37
C GLY A 98 24.71 3.33 20.01
N ASN A 99 25.75 3.14 20.80
CA ASN A 99 26.03 1.87 21.46
C ASN A 99 25.27 1.65 22.77
N GLN A 100 24.27 2.48 23.08
CA GLN A 100 23.50 2.38 24.32
C GLN A 100 22.01 2.56 24.08
N ILE A 101 21.20 1.85 24.87
CA ILE A 101 19.74 2.04 24.91
C ILE A 101 19.23 1.75 26.31
N ARG A 102 18.23 2.51 26.77
CA ARG A 102 17.64 2.34 28.10
C ARG A 102 16.19 1.89 27.98
N ILE A 103 15.85 0.88 28.78
CA ILE A 103 14.54 0.23 28.80
C ILE A 103 14.01 0.36 30.23
N ARG A 104 12.81 0.89 30.39
CA ARG A 104 12.17 1.11 31.68
C ARG A 104 10.80 0.45 31.70
N PHE A 105 10.62 -0.51 32.60
CA PHE A 105 9.33 -1.11 32.90
C PHE A 105 8.77 -0.54 34.21
N VAL A 106 7.51 -0.15 34.20
CA VAL A 106 6.75 0.31 35.36
C VAL A 106 5.46 -0.47 35.45
N SER A 107 5.13 -0.93 36.66
CA SER A 107 3.79 -1.41 36.98
C SER A 107 3.25 -0.73 38.24
N ASP A 108 1.94 -0.51 38.30
CA ASP A 108 1.28 0.12 39.44
C ASP A 108 0.83 -0.90 40.52
N GLU A 109 0.10 -0.45 41.54
CA GLU A 109 -0.35 -1.30 42.66
C GLU A 109 -1.57 -2.17 42.35
N TYR A 110 -2.13 -2.10 41.13
CA TYR A 110 -3.40 -2.70 40.73
C TYR A 110 -3.25 -3.58 39.47
N PHE A 111 -4.27 -4.40 39.22
CA PHE A 111 -4.55 -5.22 38.01
C PHE A 111 -3.40 -5.57 37.02
N PRO A 112 -2.39 -6.38 37.42
CA PRO A 112 -1.34 -6.80 36.49
C PRO A 112 -1.91 -7.76 35.44
N SER A 113 -1.45 -7.59 34.21
CA SER A 113 -1.84 -8.42 33.08
C SER A 113 -0.89 -9.61 32.86
N GLU A 114 -1.28 -10.50 31.96
CA GLU A 114 -0.45 -11.54 31.37
C GLU A 114 -0.52 -11.40 29.84
N PRO A 115 0.50 -11.80 29.07
CA PRO A 115 1.72 -12.53 29.45
C PRO A 115 2.91 -11.69 29.94
N GLY A 116 2.83 -10.36 29.96
CA GLY A 116 3.97 -9.47 30.19
C GLY A 116 4.72 -9.16 28.90
N PHE A 117 6.05 -9.02 28.97
CA PHE A 117 6.86 -8.82 27.77
C PHE A 117 8.17 -9.61 27.78
N CYS A 118 8.68 -9.90 26.59
CA CYS A 118 10.06 -10.30 26.35
C CYS A 118 10.60 -9.46 25.17
N ILE A 119 11.77 -8.86 25.33
CA ILE A 119 12.48 -8.06 24.34
C ILE A 119 13.79 -8.76 24.05
N HIS A 120 13.99 -9.15 22.80
CA HIS A 120 15.26 -9.66 22.29
C HIS A 120 16.14 -8.49 21.85
N TYR A 121 17.41 -8.50 22.23
CA TYR A 121 18.39 -7.51 21.78
C TYR A 121 19.49 -8.17 20.94
N THR A 122 19.92 -7.46 19.90
CA THR A 122 20.99 -7.88 18.98
C THR A 122 21.91 -6.70 18.66
N LEU A 123 23.18 -6.98 18.37
CA LEU A 123 24.15 -5.98 17.95
C LEU A 123 24.10 -5.83 16.42
N LEU A 124 23.98 -4.60 15.95
CA LEU A 124 24.10 -4.24 14.55
C LEU A 124 25.42 -3.49 14.35
N VAL A 125 26.32 -4.06 13.54
CA VAL A 125 27.50 -3.33 13.09
C VAL A 125 27.04 -2.43 11.93
N PRO A 126 27.19 -1.10 12.00
CA PRO A 126 27.04 -0.20 10.88
C PRO A 126 28.16 -0.55 9.91
N HIS A 127 27.85 -1.38 8.91
CA HIS A 127 28.78 -1.63 7.82
C HIS A 127 28.93 -0.32 7.04
N HIS A 128 30.10 0.32 7.17
CA HIS A 128 30.57 1.21 6.13
C HIS A 128 30.60 0.42 4.83
N THR A 129 29.85 0.91 3.86
CA THR A 129 29.53 0.27 2.60
C THR A 129 30.81 0.06 1.80
N GLU A 130 31.33 -1.17 1.76
CA GLU A 130 32.24 -1.60 0.71
C GLU A 130 31.40 -1.99 -0.51
N ALA A 131 31.81 -1.53 -1.69
CA ALA A 131 31.02 -1.55 -2.92
C ALA A 131 30.42 -2.93 -3.26
N PRO A 132 29.19 -2.97 -3.83
CA PRO A 132 28.42 -4.19 -3.96
C PRO A 132 29.00 -5.11 -5.04
N SER A 133 29.15 -6.39 -4.69
CA SER A 133 29.01 -7.46 -5.68
C SER A 133 27.52 -7.56 -6.07
N PRO A 134 27.20 -7.84 -7.34
CA PRO A 134 25.86 -7.61 -7.89
C PRO A 134 24.92 -8.75 -7.49
N SER A 135 24.20 -8.64 -6.37
CA SER A 135 22.95 -9.43 -6.22
C SER A 135 21.97 -9.02 -5.12
N LEU A 136 22.27 -8.15 -4.16
CA LEU A 136 21.26 -7.81 -3.13
C LEU A 136 21.32 -6.32 -2.74
N LEU A 137 20.89 -5.46 -3.65
CA LEU A 137 20.37 -4.14 -3.27
C LEU A 137 18.87 -4.32 -2.92
N PRO A 138 18.36 -3.66 -1.87
CA PRO A 138 16.92 -3.60 -1.67
C PRO A 138 16.27 -2.96 -2.91
N PRO A 139 15.10 -3.40 -3.36
CA PRO A 139 14.51 -2.91 -4.60
C PRO A 139 14.29 -1.40 -4.61
N SER A 140 14.07 -0.80 -3.45
CA SER A 140 14.04 0.65 -3.22
C SER A 140 15.32 1.41 -3.63
N ALA A 141 16.46 0.73 -3.69
CA ALA A 141 17.76 1.29 -4.09
C ALA A 141 18.10 1.06 -5.57
N LEU A 142 17.20 0.46 -6.35
CA LEU A 142 17.37 0.32 -7.80
C LEU A 142 17.30 1.69 -8.50
N PRO A 143 17.96 1.85 -9.66
CA PRO A 143 17.81 3.03 -10.49
C PRO A 143 16.32 3.33 -10.74
N LEU A 144 15.95 4.61 -10.69
CA LEU A 144 14.57 5.07 -10.69
C LEU A 144 13.75 4.52 -11.87
N ASP A 145 14.38 4.35 -13.03
CA ASP A 145 13.75 3.75 -14.21
C ASP A 145 13.37 2.29 -13.93
N VAL A 146 14.32 1.46 -13.49
CA VAL A 146 14.13 0.04 -13.14
C VAL A 146 13.11 -0.14 -12.01
N LEU A 147 13.14 0.75 -11.01
CA LEU A 147 12.18 0.73 -9.92
C LEU A 147 10.77 1.04 -10.41
N ASN A 148 10.65 2.04 -11.28
CA ASN A 148 9.41 2.37 -11.95
C ASN A 148 8.90 1.18 -12.81
N ASN A 149 9.79 0.32 -13.36
CA ASN A 149 9.42 -0.93 -14.08
C ASN A 149 8.67 -1.87 -13.16
N ALA A 150 9.29 -2.15 -12.03
CA ALA A 150 8.74 -3.08 -11.08
C ALA A 150 7.43 -2.55 -10.47
N VAL A 151 7.38 -1.26 -10.09
CA VAL A 151 6.22 -0.62 -9.46
C VAL A 151 4.97 -0.72 -10.33
N ALA A 152 5.11 -0.56 -11.65
CA ALA A 152 3.99 -0.63 -12.60
C ALA A 152 3.33 -2.03 -12.70
N GLY A 153 4.04 -3.10 -12.29
CA GLY A 153 3.57 -4.48 -12.37
C GLY A 153 2.72 -4.94 -11.17
N PHE A 154 2.78 -4.26 -10.03
CA PHE A 154 2.02 -4.65 -8.84
C PHE A 154 0.56 -4.26 -8.97
N SER A 155 -0.35 -4.92 -8.24
CA SER A 155 -1.79 -4.64 -8.29
C SER A 155 -2.28 -3.88 -7.06
N THR A 156 -1.67 -4.13 -5.90
CA THR A 156 -2.02 -3.47 -4.63
C THR A 156 -0.85 -2.68 -4.03
N VAL A 157 -1.15 -1.70 -3.17
CA VAL A 157 -0.15 -0.95 -2.38
C VAL A 157 0.64 -1.87 -1.46
N GLU A 158 0.00 -2.89 -0.91
CA GLU A 158 0.64 -3.86 0.00
C GLU A 158 1.73 -4.68 -0.71
N GLU A 159 1.43 -5.21 -1.91
CA GLU A 159 2.40 -5.92 -2.75
C GLU A 159 3.59 -5.05 -3.12
N LEU A 160 3.31 -3.78 -3.45
CA LEU A 160 4.33 -2.80 -3.78
C LEU A 160 5.27 -2.53 -2.60
N ILE A 161 4.74 -2.22 -1.42
CA ILE A 161 5.57 -1.89 -0.25
C ILE A 161 6.34 -3.13 0.23
N ARG A 162 5.73 -4.33 0.17
CA ARG A 162 6.45 -5.60 0.40
C ARG A 162 7.63 -5.80 -0.53
N TYR A 163 7.48 -5.43 -1.79
CA TYR A 163 8.57 -5.50 -2.77
C TYR A 163 9.67 -4.46 -2.48
N LEU A 164 9.28 -3.22 -2.16
CA LEU A 164 10.23 -2.13 -1.95
C LEU A 164 11.07 -2.31 -0.68
N GLU A 165 10.42 -2.64 0.44
CA GLU A 165 11.02 -2.73 1.78
C GLU A 165 10.48 -3.95 2.56
N PRO A 166 10.93 -5.18 2.22
CA PRO A 166 10.37 -6.42 2.77
C PRO A 166 10.52 -6.58 4.29
N ASP A 167 11.46 -5.88 4.91
CA ASP A 167 11.71 -5.95 6.36
C ASP A 167 10.91 -4.91 7.16
N ARG A 168 10.28 -3.94 6.50
CA ARG A 168 9.59 -2.80 7.16
C ARG A 168 8.18 -2.52 6.64
N TRP A 169 7.74 -3.22 5.61
CA TRP A 169 6.50 -2.92 4.91
C TRP A 169 5.25 -2.81 5.80
N GLN A 170 5.16 -3.57 6.90
CA GLN A 170 4.03 -3.51 7.82
C GLN A 170 3.96 -2.15 8.53
N LEU A 171 5.09 -1.67 9.02
CA LEU A 171 5.20 -0.37 9.69
C LEU A 171 4.94 0.77 8.71
N ASP A 172 5.52 0.65 7.52
CA ASP A 172 5.36 1.67 6.49
C ASP A 172 3.90 1.72 5.98
N LEU A 173 3.21 0.58 5.90
CA LEU A 173 1.77 0.51 5.58
C LEU A 173 0.92 1.12 6.71
N GLU A 174 1.19 0.78 7.98
CA GLU A 174 0.47 1.34 9.13
C GLU A 174 0.62 2.86 9.24
N ASP A 175 1.82 3.39 9.02
CA ASP A 175 2.08 4.83 9.02
C ASP A 175 1.37 5.55 7.87
N LEU A 176 1.26 4.94 6.69
CA LEU A 176 0.55 5.50 5.54
C LEU A 176 -0.97 5.63 5.79
N TYR A 177 -1.57 4.66 6.47
CA TYR A 177 -3.00 4.69 6.79
C TYR A 177 -3.31 5.42 8.11
N ARG A 178 -2.29 5.86 8.85
CA ARG A 178 -2.46 6.64 10.08
C ARG A 178 -2.98 8.03 9.74
N PRO A 179 -4.09 8.49 10.35
CA PRO A 179 -4.63 9.82 10.06
C PRO A 179 -3.64 10.90 10.53
N THR A 180 -2.98 11.56 9.58
CA THR A 180 -2.08 12.69 9.83
C THR A 180 -2.90 13.96 10.08
N TRP A 181 -3.00 14.38 11.34
CA TRP A 181 -3.66 15.63 11.74
C TRP A 181 -2.73 16.84 11.60
N GLN A 182 -2.07 17.01 10.45
CA GLN A 182 -1.18 18.15 10.21
C GLN A 182 -1.44 18.76 8.82
N LEU A 183 -2.08 19.94 8.86
CA LEU A 183 -2.18 21.00 7.84
C LEU A 183 -2.50 20.60 6.38
N LEU A 184 -3.77 20.77 5.99
CA LEU A 184 -4.14 21.03 4.59
C LEU A 184 -4.70 22.45 4.44
N GLY A 185 -3.98 23.25 3.65
CA GLY A 185 -4.40 24.57 3.19
C GLY A 185 -5.71 24.49 2.41
N LYS A 186 -6.52 25.56 2.53
CA LYS A 186 -7.84 25.66 1.93
C LYS A 186 -7.74 25.65 0.40
N ALA A 187 -8.08 24.53 -0.23
CA ALA A 187 -8.48 24.50 -1.63
C ALA A 187 -9.71 23.59 -1.80
N TYR A 188 -10.80 24.22 -2.23
CA TYR A 188 -12.08 23.71 -2.71
C TYR A 188 -12.63 22.39 -2.11
N ILE A 189 -13.62 22.58 -1.24
CA ILE A 189 -14.48 21.54 -0.70
C ILE A 189 -15.31 20.93 -1.85
N HIS A 190 -15.03 19.67 -2.18
CA HIS A 190 -16.05 18.72 -2.61
C HIS A 190 -16.25 17.67 -1.51
N GLY A 191 -17.50 17.21 -1.39
CA GLY A 191 -18.09 16.61 -0.19
C GLY A 191 -17.23 15.64 0.60
N ARG A 192 -17.20 15.87 1.93
CA ARG A 192 -16.79 14.91 2.97
C ARG A 192 -17.16 13.46 2.62
N LYS A 193 -16.18 12.64 2.23
CA LYS A 193 -16.09 11.19 2.56
C LYS A 193 -14.61 10.76 2.57
N SER A 194 -14.20 10.16 3.68
CA SER A 194 -12.86 9.64 4.03
C SER A 194 -11.70 10.65 4.06
N ARG A 195 -11.00 10.72 5.20
CA ARG A 195 -9.75 11.47 5.38
C ARG A 195 -8.52 10.71 4.88
N VAL A 196 -8.70 9.57 4.23
CA VAL A 196 -7.62 8.77 3.64
C VAL A 196 -8.01 8.50 2.19
N VAL A 197 -7.16 8.97 1.28
CA VAL A 197 -7.28 8.67 -0.15
C VAL A 197 -6.83 7.23 -0.34
N ASP A 198 -7.75 6.37 -0.76
CA ASP A 198 -7.43 4.97 -1.05
C ASP A 198 -6.74 4.88 -2.42
N LEU A 199 -5.41 4.67 -2.39
CA LEU A 199 -4.59 4.57 -3.59
C LEU A 199 -4.94 3.32 -4.42
N ASN A 200 -5.45 2.25 -3.80
CA ASN A 200 -5.91 1.08 -4.53
C ASN A 200 -7.18 1.44 -5.32
N LEU A 201 -8.12 2.14 -4.69
CA LEU A 201 -9.33 2.62 -5.36
C LEU A 201 -9.01 3.56 -6.52
N LEU A 202 -8.11 4.53 -6.34
CA LEU A 202 -7.70 5.43 -7.42
C LEU A 202 -7.06 4.67 -8.60
N LYS A 203 -6.26 3.65 -8.31
CA LYS A 203 -5.65 2.81 -9.34
C LYS A 203 -6.69 1.96 -10.08
N GLU A 204 -7.66 1.39 -9.36
CA GLU A 204 -8.79 0.68 -9.95
C GLU A 204 -9.64 1.58 -10.83
N GLU A 205 -9.90 2.83 -10.39
CA GLU A 205 -10.59 3.83 -11.20
C GLU A 205 -9.81 4.16 -12.48
N VAL A 206 -8.50 4.40 -12.38
CA VAL A 206 -7.65 4.62 -13.57
C VAL A 206 -7.74 3.43 -14.52
N ARG A 207 -7.66 2.19 -14.02
CA ARG A 207 -7.83 0.97 -14.84
C ARG A 207 -9.22 0.88 -15.48
N LEU A 208 -10.28 1.16 -14.72
CA LEU A 208 -11.66 1.09 -15.17
C LEU A 208 -11.99 2.12 -16.27
N TYR A 209 -11.36 3.30 -16.23
CA TYR A 209 -11.63 4.37 -17.20
C TYR A 209 -10.63 4.45 -18.34
N SER A 210 -9.50 3.75 -18.27
CA SER A 210 -8.43 3.78 -19.28
C SER A 210 -8.86 3.12 -20.60
N CYS A 211 -9.09 1.81 -20.66
CA CYS A 211 -9.49 1.12 -21.90
C CYS A 211 -10.76 0.29 -21.68
N THR A 212 -11.92 0.80 -22.11
CA THR A 212 -13.22 0.14 -21.89
C THR A 212 -14.20 0.30 -23.05
N PRO A 213 -15.25 -0.54 -23.11
CA PRO A 213 -16.35 -0.39 -24.07
C PRO A 213 -17.16 0.90 -23.87
N ARG A 214 -17.02 1.86 -24.79
CA ARG A 214 -17.71 3.16 -24.77
C ARG A 214 -18.77 3.26 -25.86
N ASN A 215 -19.75 4.13 -25.63
CA ASN A 215 -20.81 4.40 -26.61
C ASN A 215 -20.22 5.23 -27.77
N PHE A 216 -20.40 4.76 -28.99
CA PHE A 216 -19.95 5.42 -30.20
C PHE A 216 -21.10 5.50 -31.21
N SER A 217 -21.28 6.67 -31.82
CA SER A 217 -22.31 6.88 -32.85
C SER A 217 -21.74 6.48 -34.21
N VAL A 218 -22.36 5.51 -34.88
CA VAL A 218 -21.92 5.02 -36.20
C VAL A 218 -22.97 5.30 -37.26
N SER A 219 -22.50 5.68 -38.46
CA SER A 219 -23.32 5.85 -39.65
C SER A 219 -23.69 4.48 -40.24
N LEU A 220 -24.98 4.18 -40.35
CA LEU A 220 -25.43 2.89 -40.91
C LEU A 220 -25.00 2.69 -42.36
N ARG A 221 -24.91 3.78 -43.13
CA ARG A 221 -24.43 3.76 -44.51
C ARG A 221 -22.98 3.30 -44.61
N GLU A 222 -22.12 3.79 -43.71
CA GLU A 222 -20.69 3.48 -43.68
C GLU A 222 -20.43 2.07 -43.15
N GLU A 223 -21.05 1.70 -42.03
CA GLU A 223 -20.89 0.37 -41.42
C GLU A 223 -21.39 -0.75 -42.34
N LEU A 224 -22.54 -0.56 -43.00
CA LEU A 224 -23.12 -1.56 -43.90
C LEU A 224 -22.60 -1.45 -45.34
N LYS A 225 -21.77 -0.44 -45.63
CA LYS A 225 -21.21 -0.17 -46.97
C LYS A 225 -22.27 -0.10 -48.09
N ARG A 226 -23.43 0.52 -47.80
CA ARG A 226 -24.58 0.60 -48.72
C ARG A 226 -24.84 2.04 -49.14
N THR A 227 -24.70 2.35 -50.42
CA THR A 227 -24.95 3.69 -50.98
C THR A 227 -26.31 3.83 -51.68
N ASP A 228 -26.89 2.70 -52.08
CA ASP A 228 -28.17 2.56 -52.78
C ASP A 228 -29.40 2.69 -51.87
N THR A 229 -29.17 2.81 -50.57
CA THR A 229 -30.18 2.71 -49.52
C THR A 229 -30.02 3.86 -48.53
N ILE A 230 -31.13 4.37 -48.01
CA ILE A 230 -31.17 5.33 -46.91
C ILE A 230 -31.77 4.62 -45.69
N PHE A 231 -31.17 4.82 -44.52
CA PHE A 231 -31.64 4.27 -43.25
C PHE A 231 -32.14 5.38 -42.33
N TRP A 232 -33.17 5.10 -41.53
CA TRP A 232 -33.65 5.98 -40.48
C TRP A 232 -33.83 5.20 -39.16
N PRO A 233 -33.21 5.65 -38.05
CA PRO A 233 -32.28 6.79 -37.95
C PRO A 233 -30.99 6.55 -38.78
N LEU A 234 -30.30 7.63 -39.16
CA LEU A 234 -29.07 7.54 -39.97
C LEU A 234 -27.88 6.96 -39.19
N CYS A 235 -27.86 7.21 -37.87
CA CYS A 235 -26.82 6.74 -36.96
C CYS A 235 -27.43 5.95 -35.80
N LEU A 236 -26.67 4.98 -35.30
CA LEU A 236 -27.00 4.21 -34.09
C LEU A 236 -25.84 4.21 -33.10
N LEU A 237 -26.15 3.97 -31.82
CA LEU A 237 -25.14 3.80 -30.77
C LEU A 237 -24.67 2.35 -30.71
N VAL A 238 -23.36 2.16 -30.82
CA VAL A 238 -22.69 0.87 -30.64
C VAL A 238 -21.63 0.97 -29.56
N LYS A 239 -21.17 -0.18 -29.05
CA LYS A 239 -20.04 -0.23 -28.13
C LYS A 239 -18.74 -0.40 -28.92
N ARG A 240 -17.79 0.51 -28.74
CA ARG A 240 -16.43 0.42 -29.29
C ARG A 240 -15.42 0.63 -28.17
N CYS A 241 -14.26 -0.01 -28.30
CA CYS A 241 -13.17 0.18 -27.35
C CYS A 241 -12.64 1.59 -27.49
N GLY A 242 -12.43 2.26 -26.35
CA GLY A 242 -11.92 3.61 -26.35
C GLY A 242 -11.39 4.03 -24.98
N GLY A 243 -10.71 5.16 -25.01
CA GLY A 243 -9.88 5.66 -23.92
C GLY A 243 -8.40 5.36 -24.15
N ASN A 244 -7.58 5.66 -23.15
CA ASN A 244 -6.13 5.56 -23.22
C ASN A 244 -5.66 4.31 -22.51
N CYS A 245 -4.54 3.73 -22.93
CA CYS A 245 -3.93 2.69 -22.12
C CYS A 245 -3.33 3.27 -20.84
N ALA A 246 -3.63 2.62 -19.71
CA ALA A 246 -3.12 3.02 -18.40
C ALA A 246 -1.59 2.89 -18.34
N CYS A 247 -0.99 3.53 -17.34
CA CYS A 247 0.45 3.62 -17.08
C CYS A 247 1.21 2.35 -17.48
N CYS A 248 1.92 2.42 -18.60
CA CYS A 248 2.86 1.40 -19.01
C CYS A 248 4.28 1.90 -18.79
N HIS A 249 5.24 0.99 -18.86
CA HIS A 249 6.51 1.25 -18.26
C HIS A 249 7.52 1.98 -19.17
N GLN A 250 7.64 1.59 -20.43
CA GLN A 250 8.42 2.31 -21.46
C GLN A 250 7.66 2.23 -22.79
N SER A 251 7.71 3.31 -23.58
CA SER A 251 7.06 3.43 -24.91
C SER A 251 5.54 3.21 -24.96
N CYS A 252 4.75 3.77 -24.02
CA CYS A 252 3.28 3.70 -24.08
C CYS A 252 2.64 4.40 -25.28
N ASN A 253 3.42 5.19 -26.02
CA ASN A 253 2.98 5.82 -27.25
C ASN A 253 2.59 4.78 -28.31
N GLU A 254 3.00 3.51 -28.15
CA GLU A 254 2.64 2.39 -29.03
C GLU A 254 1.55 1.46 -28.48
N CYS A 255 0.91 1.81 -27.36
CA CYS A 255 -0.21 1.05 -26.81
C CYS A 255 -1.53 1.43 -27.46
N GLN A 256 -2.29 0.44 -27.90
CA GLN A 256 -3.62 0.63 -28.47
C GLN A 256 -4.67 -0.11 -27.65
N CYS A 257 -5.77 0.58 -27.36
CA CYS A 257 -6.95 -0.02 -26.76
C CYS A 257 -7.72 -0.78 -27.86
N VAL A 258 -7.67 -2.11 -27.81
CA VAL A 258 -8.23 -3.00 -28.83
C VAL A 258 -9.32 -3.90 -28.25
N PRO A 259 -10.28 -4.36 -29.07
CA PRO A 259 -11.27 -5.34 -28.60
C PRO A 259 -10.63 -6.71 -28.40
N THR A 260 -10.90 -7.32 -27.25
CA THR A 260 -10.61 -8.73 -26.99
C THR A 260 -11.83 -9.61 -27.30
N LYS A 261 -13.03 -9.03 -27.26
CA LYS A 261 -14.29 -9.73 -27.56
C LYS A 261 -15.24 -8.84 -28.34
N VAL A 262 -15.69 -9.33 -29.50
CA VAL A 262 -16.63 -8.65 -30.38
C VAL A 262 -17.86 -9.52 -30.59
N THR A 263 -19.05 -8.91 -30.51
CA THR A 263 -20.33 -9.57 -30.78
C THR A 263 -21.14 -8.81 -31.83
N LYS A 264 -21.96 -9.53 -32.60
CA LYS A 264 -22.89 -8.92 -33.57
C LYS A 264 -24.26 -8.79 -32.94
N LYS A 265 -24.83 -7.59 -32.97
CA LYS A 265 -26.18 -7.28 -32.49
C LYS A 265 -27.03 -6.71 -33.61
N TYR A 266 -28.28 -7.11 -33.67
CA TYR A 266 -29.24 -6.70 -34.70
C TYR A 266 -30.07 -5.52 -34.21
N HIS A 267 -30.25 -4.51 -35.06
CA HIS A 267 -31.01 -3.31 -34.76
C HIS A 267 -32.08 -3.09 -35.83
N GLU A 268 -33.32 -2.92 -35.41
CA GLU A 268 -34.43 -2.63 -36.32
C GLU A 268 -34.35 -1.18 -36.81
N VAL A 269 -34.38 -0.97 -38.12
CA VAL A 269 -34.30 0.35 -38.75
C VAL A 269 -35.26 0.48 -39.93
N LEU A 270 -35.68 1.70 -40.23
CA LEU A 270 -36.44 1.99 -41.44
C LEU A 270 -35.48 2.11 -42.63
N GLN A 271 -35.66 1.25 -43.62
CA GLN A 271 -34.95 1.24 -44.88
C GLN A 271 -35.78 1.93 -45.98
N LEU A 272 -35.18 2.89 -46.68
CA LEU A 272 -35.74 3.60 -47.82
C LEU A 272 -34.88 3.33 -49.07
N LYS A 273 -35.45 2.70 -50.10
CA LYS A 273 -34.77 2.38 -51.36
C LYS A 273 -35.42 3.12 -52.54
N PRO A 274 -34.65 3.73 -53.45
CA PRO A 274 -35.21 4.31 -54.68
C PRO A 274 -35.90 3.24 -55.52
N ARG A 275 -37.10 3.52 -56.03
CA ARG A 275 -37.76 2.63 -57.00
C ARG A 275 -37.17 2.89 -58.39
N ILE A 276 -36.73 1.83 -59.08
CA ILE A 276 -36.25 1.94 -60.47
C ILE A 276 -37.45 2.23 -61.37
N GLY A 277 -37.45 3.35 -62.10
CA GLY A 277 -38.44 3.70 -63.12
C GLY A 277 -39.71 4.43 -62.67
N VAL A 278 -39.91 4.68 -61.37
CA VAL A 278 -41.08 5.43 -60.85
C VAL A 278 -40.61 6.43 -59.77
N ARG A 279 -41.14 7.66 -59.76
CA ARG A 279 -40.84 8.62 -58.68
C ARG A 279 -41.34 8.06 -57.34
N GLY A 280 -40.43 7.86 -56.38
CA GLY A 280 -40.78 7.47 -55.00
C GLY A 280 -39.75 6.55 -54.34
N LEU A 281 -39.86 6.40 -53.02
CA LEU A 281 -39.02 5.52 -52.19
C LEU A 281 -39.85 4.31 -51.72
N HIS A 282 -39.32 3.10 -51.90
CA HIS A 282 -39.81 1.91 -51.22
C HIS A 282 -39.37 1.95 -49.74
N LYS A 283 -40.30 1.69 -48.80
CA LYS A 283 -40.06 1.79 -47.35
C LYS A 283 -40.30 0.43 -46.72
N SER A 284 -39.40 -0.03 -45.86
CA SER A 284 -39.54 -1.29 -45.12
C SER A 284 -38.75 -1.26 -43.82
N LEU A 285 -39.22 -1.94 -42.77
CA LEU A 285 -38.41 -2.19 -41.58
C LEU A 285 -37.46 -3.36 -41.87
N THR A 286 -36.24 -3.27 -41.35
CA THR A 286 -35.22 -4.32 -41.50
C THR A 286 -34.29 -4.33 -40.31
N ASP A 287 -33.83 -5.50 -39.92
CA ASP A 287 -32.77 -5.65 -38.93
C ASP A 287 -31.41 -5.50 -39.60
N VAL A 288 -30.58 -4.61 -39.06
CA VAL A 288 -29.19 -4.43 -39.50
C VAL A 288 -28.22 -4.94 -38.46
N PRO A 289 -27.24 -5.79 -38.83
CA PRO A 289 -26.23 -6.27 -37.91
C PRO A 289 -25.15 -5.21 -37.71
N LEU A 290 -24.84 -4.90 -36.46
CA LEU A 290 -23.73 -4.02 -36.06
C LEU A 290 -22.80 -4.74 -35.08
N GLU A 291 -21.50 -4.44 -35.16
CA GLU A 291 -20.48 -5.00 -34.27
C GLU A 291 -20.32 -4.17 -33.00
N HIS A 292 -20.32 -4.86 -31.85
CA HIS A 292 -20.14 -4.31 -30.52
C HIS A 292 -18.92 -4.95 -29.86
N HIS A 293 -18.04 -4.11 -29.34
CA HIS A 293 -16.92 -4.55 -28.51
C HIS A 293 -17.45 -4.76 -27.09
N GLU A 294 -17.43 -6.00 -26.60
CA GLU A 294 -17.91 -6.37 -25.25
C GLU A 294 -16.78 -6.28 -24.21
N GLU A 295 -15.55 -6.60 -24.61
CA GLU A 295 -14.36 -6.54 -23.77
C GLU A 295 -13.23 -5.86 -24.55
N CYS A 296 -12.43 -5.07 -23.85
CA CYS A 296 -11.34 -4.27 -24.39
C CYS A 296 -10.09 -4.45 -23.53
N ASP A 297 -8.92 -4.42 -24.17
CA ASP A 297 -7.65 -4.47 -23.46
C ASP A 297 -6.58 -3.66 -24.19
N CYS A 298 -5.50 -3.36 -23.47
CA CYS A 298 -4.39 -2.59 -23.95
C CYS A 298 -3.29 -3.50 -24.51
N VAL A 299 -3.08 -3.39 -25.82
CA VAL A 299 -1.98 -4.09 -26.49
C VAL A 299 -0.88 -3.08 -26.77
N CYS A 300 0.24 -3.25 -26.06
CA CYS A 300 1.45 -2.44 -26.20
C CYS A 300 2.49 -3.20 -27.02
N LYS A 301 3.14 -2.52 -27.96
CA LYS A 301 4.33 -3.07 -28.61
C LYS A 301 5.54 -2.89 -27.67
N GLY A 302 5.93 -3.97 -27.01
CA GLY A 302 7.11 -4.03 -26.14
C GLY A 302 7.58 -5.49 -25.95
N ASN A 303 8.65 -5.84 -26.66
CA ASN A 303 9.47 -7.07 -26.65
C ASN A 303 8.80 -8.42 -26.36
N THR A 304 8.53 -9.15 -27.44
CA THR A 304 8.69 -10.62 -27.47
C THR A 304 10.19 -10.94 -27.47
N GLU A 305 10.78 -11.10 -26.29
CA GLU A 305 12.02 -11.86 -26.06
C GLU A 305 11.74 -12.66 -24.78
N GLY A 306 11.82 -13.99 -24.74
CA GLY A 306 12.96 -14.78 -25.20
C GLY A 306 13.71 -15.23 -23.96
#